data_AF-B7T9X5-F1
#
_entry.id   AF-B7T9X5-F1
#
_cell.length_a   1.000
_cell.length_b   1.000
_cell.length_c   1.000
_cell.angle_alpha   90.00
_cell.angle_beta   90.00
_cell.angle_gamma   90.00
#
_symmetry.space_group_name_H-M   'P 1'
#
loop_
_entity.id
_entity.type
_entity.pdbx_description
1 polymer ?
#
loop_
_entity_poly.entity_id
_entity_poly.type
_entity_poly.pdbx_seq_one_letter_code
_entity_poly.pdbx_strand_id
1 'polypeptide(L)'
;MILIINAENRSLFESELIEMHRQRKAVFVDGYGWNVPVSGGMEVDDYDDESTTYLIAKPGSNGAEVIASARLLPTVRAHLMADLFVAACGGNVPSGPSIWEVSRFCVSPRVDSRRRRVELLWEMACGVMETALLYGVEKVTFVANAALLPLAMQCGWSAVRLGPTLPDGDDEMTAVAASITPEGLRATRSRLGIHGPVTRFPLPAVKIAA
;
A
#
# COMPACT_ATOMS: atom_id res chain seq x y z
N MET A 1 9.74 10.19 -4.76
CA MET A 1 9.95 9.87 -3.32
C MET A 1 8.66 9.28 -2.76
N ILE A 2 8.71 8.48 -1.70
CA ILE A 2 7.52 7.93 -1.03
C ILE A 2 7.42 8.51 0.37
N LEU A 3 6.32 9.19 0.70
CA LEU A 3 6.05 9.69 2.03
C LEU A 3 5.40 8.60 2.87
N ILE A 4 5.90 8.40 4.08
CA ILE A 4 5.22 7.63 5.13
C ILE A 4 4.35 8.62 5.92
N ILE A 5 3.04 8.47 5.87
CA ILE A 5 2.07 9.36 6.52
C ILE A 5 1.24 8.56 7.52
N ASN A 6 1.31 8.91 8.79
CA ASN A 6 0.60 8.25 9.89
C ASN A 6 -0.05 9.29 10.84
N ALA A 7 -0.52 8.87 12.01
CA ALA A 7 -1.11 9.77 13.02
C ALA A 7 -0.20 10.93 13.42
N GLU A 8 1.12 10.75 13.44
CA GLU A 8 2.08 11.73 13.97
C GLU A 8 2.32 12.90 13.01
N ASN A 9 2.14 12.70 11.70
CA ASN A 9 2.48 13.71 10.69
C ASN A 9 1.37 14.01 9.68
N ARG A 10 0.22 13.33 9.73
CA ARG A 10 -0.86 13.51 8.73
C ARG A 10 -1.39 14.94 8.60
N SER A 11 -1.35 15.73 9.68
CA SER A 11 -1.73 17.14 9.63
C SER A 11 -0.82 18.00 8.74
N LEU A 12 0.37 17.52 8.38
CA LEU A 12 1.28 18.19 7.44
C LEU A 12 0.94 17.88 5.97
N PHE A 13 0.11 16.87 5.71
CA PHE A 13 -0.11 16.29 4.38
C PHE A 13 -1.60 16.20 4.01
N GLU A 14 -2.42 17.10 4.54
CA GLU A 14 -3.88 17.11 4.28
C GLU A 14 -4.19 17.16 2.79
N SER A 15 -3.46 17.97 2.02
CA SER A 15 -3.66 18.10 0.57
C SER A 15 -3.35 16.80 -0.19
N GLU A 16 -2.28 16.10 0.17
CA GLU A 16 -1.87 14.84 -0.42
C GLU A 16 -2.85 13.71 -0.05
N LEU A 17 -3.35 13.70 1.18
CA LEU A 17 -4.36 12.74 1.62
C LEU A 17 -5.68 12.93 0.86
N ILE A 18 -6.14 14.18 0.72
CA ILE A 18 -7.34 14.50 -0.07
C ILE A 18 -7.15 14.07 -1.54
N GLU A 19 -6.02 14.39 -2.16
CA GLU A 19 -5.72 13.99 -3.54
C GLU A 19 -5.69 12.45 -3.66
N MET A 20 -5.06 11.76 -2.71
CA MET A 20 -5.00 10.30 -2.67
C MET A 20 -6.40 9.67 -2.60
N HIS A 21 -7.28 10.14 -1.72
CA HIS A 21 -8.64 9.58 -1.62
C HIS A 21 -9.52 9.92 -2.85
N ARG A 22 -9.32 11.08 -3.49
CA ARG A 22 -9.95 11.40 -4.78
C ARG A 22 -9.46 10.46 -5.88
N GLN A 23 -8.17 10.17 -5.92
CA GLN A 23 -7.60 9.22 -6.88
C GLN A 23 -8.13 7.81 -6.65
N ARG A 24 -8.23 7.37 -5.40
CA ARG A 24 -8.86 6.09 -5.05
C ARG A 24 -10.29 5.99 -5.58
N LYS A 25 -11.11 7.04 -5.40
CA LYS A 25 -12.45 7.12 -5.97
C LYS A 25 -12.44 7.01 -7.50
N ALA A 26 -11.57 7.79 -8.16
CA ALA A 26 -11.45 7.77 -9.62
C ALA A 26 -11.01 6.40 -10.17
N VAL A 27 -10.14 5.68 -9.47
CA VAL A 27 -9.63 4.37 -9.92
C VAL A 27 -10.60 3.25 -9.56
N PHE A 28 -10.94 3.11 -8.27
CA PHE A 28 -11.69 1.97 -7.77
C PHE A 28 -13.19 2.08 -8.04
N VAL A 29 -13.78 3.28 -7.86
CA VAL A 29 -15.22 3.48 -8.05
C VAL A 29 -15.54 3.82 -9.50
N ASP A 30 -14.93 4.86 -10.05
CA ASP A 30 -15.25 5.29 -11.42
C ASP A 30 -14.64 4.37 -12.49
N GLY A 31 -13.41 3.89 -12.26
CA GLY A 31 -12.69 3.04 -13.20
C GLY A 31 -13.09 1.57 -13.12
N TYR A 32 -13.06 0.99 -11.93
CA TYR A 32 -13.35 -0.44 -11.73
C TYR A 32 -14.80 -0.74 -11.33
N GLY A 33 -15.63 0.27 -11.04
CA GLY A 33 -17.03 0.07 -10.68
C GLY A 33 -17.23 -0.56 -9.30
N TRP A 34 -16.24 -0.49 -8.41
CA TRP A 34 -16.35 -1.09 -7.08
C TRP A 34 -17.43 -0.37 -6.26
N ASN A 35 -18.30 -1.17 -5.64
CA ASN A 35 -19.32 -0.66 -4.72
C ASN A 35 -18.75 -0.51 -3.31
N VAL A 36 -17.94 0.53 -3.12
CA VAL A 36 -17.29 0.88 -1.83
C VAL A 36 -17.72 2.28 -1.36
N PRO A 37 -17.62 2.59 -0.06
CA PRO A 37 -18.09 3.86 0.48
C PRO A 37 -17.39 5.08 -0.15
N VAL A 38 -18.19 6.12 -0.46
CA VAL A 38 -17.71 7.40 -0.97
C VAL A 38 -18.31 8.53 -0.12
N SER A 39 -17.46 9.45 0.33
CA SER A 39 -17.86 10.64 1.09
C SER A 39 -17.18 11.87 0.50
N GLY A 40 -17.94 12.93 0.20
CA GLY A 40 -17.37 14.18 -0.31
C GLY A 40 -16.53 14.03 -1.60
N GLY A 41 -16.84 13.05 -2.45
CA GLY A 41 -16.09 12.74 -3.67
C GLY A 41 -14.78 11.99 -3.44
N MET A 42 -14.58 11.43 -2.24
CA MET A 42 -13.40 10.68 -1.82
C MET A 42 -13.80 9.25 -1.45
N GLU A 43 -12.99 8.26 -1.83
CA GLU A 43 -13.17 6.88 -1.37
C GLU A 43 -12.45 6.74 -0.02
N VAL A 44 -13.26 6.55 1.01
CA VAL A 44 -12.85 6.45 2.41
C VAL A 44 -13.72 5.37 3.04
N ASP A 45 -13.10 4.33 3.59
CA ASP A 45 -13.80 3.24 4.27
C ASP A 45 -13.46 3.20 5.77
N ASP A 46 -14.03 2.25 6.51
CA ASP A 46 -13.87 2.15 7.96
C ASP A 46 -12.43 1.82 8.41
N TYR A 47 -11.55 1.42 7.48
CA TYR A 47 -10.15 1.14 7.76
C TYR A 47 -9.25 2.37 7.52
N ASP A 48 -9.80 3.51 7.11
CA ASP A 48 -9.10 4.78 6.97
C ASP A 48 -9.19 5.59 8.29
N ASP A 49 -8.62 5.03 9.38
CA ASP A 49 -8.67 5.60 10.73
C ASP A 49 -7.33 6.26 11.17
N GLU A 50 -7.18 6.54 12.46
CA GLU A 50 -5.97 7.11 13.06
C GLU A 50 -4.78 6.13 13.06
N SER A 51 -5.04 4.83 13.11
CA SER A 51 -4.01 3.79 13.07
C SER A 51 -3.47 3.52 11.67
N THR A 52 -4.16 4.02 10.65
CA THR A 52 -3.80 3.83 9.24
C THR A 52 -2.54 4.59 8.86
N THR A 53 -1.59 3.85 8.29
CA THR A 53 -0.39 4.42 7.66
C THR A 53 -0.56 4.40 6.14
N TYR A 54 -0.35 5.54 5.50
CA TYR A 54 -0.36 5.66 4.05
C TYR A 54 1.07 5.80 3.53
N LEU A 55 1.34 5.14 2.41
CA LEU A 55 2.49 5.43 1.57
C LEU A 55 2.02 6.24 0.37
N ILE A 56 2.59 7.42 0.17
CA ILE A 56 2.25 8.31 -0.95
C ILE A 56 3.48 8.60 -1.78
N ALA A 57 3.50 8.13 -3.03
CA ALA A 57 4.53 8.47 -4.00
C ALA A 57 4.26 9.83 -4.63
N LYS A 58 5.29 10.68 -4.64
CA LYS A 58 5.30 12.00 -5.27
C LYS A 58 6.40 12.11 -6.33
N PRO A 59 6.14 12.84 -7.44
CA PRO A 59 7.15 13.08 -8.47
C PRO A 59 8.25 14.05 -8.01
N GLY A 60 7.95 14.91 -7.02
CA GLY A 60 8.89 15.89 -6.46
C GLY A 60 8.51 16.34 -5.05
N SER A 61 9.23 17.33 -4.52
CA SER A 61 9.01 17.89 -3.17
C SER A 61 7.88 18.91 -3.10
N ASN A 62 7.46 19.47 -4.24
CA ASN A 62 6.55 20.60 -4.29
C ASN A 62 5.16 20.18 -4.78
N GLY A 63 4.12 20.83 -4.23
CA GLY A 63 2.72 20.58 -4.60
C GLY A 63 2.15 19.30 -4.00
N ALA A 64 0.84 19.10 -4.18
CA ALA A 64 0.08 17.98 -3.63
C ALA A 64 -0.06 16.79 -4.61
N GLU A 65 0.71 16.78 -5.70
CA GLU A 65 0.58 15.74 -6.72
C GLU A 65 0.98 14.36 -6.18
N VAL A 66 0.02 13.45 -6.24
CA VAL A 66 0.20 12.03 -5.92
C VAL A 66 0.26 11.23 -7.21
N ILE A 67 1.29 10.39 -7.37
CA ILE A 67 1.45 9.52 -8.55
C ILE A 67 1.15 8.05 -8.24
N ALA A 68 1.30 7.64 -6.99
CA ALA A 68 0.82 6.35 -6.49
C ALA A 68 0.59 6.41 -4.98
N SER A 69 -0.22 5.50 -4.46
CA SER A 69 -0.44 5.34 -3.03
C SER A 69 -0.68 3.89 -2.64
N ALA A 70 -0.49 3.57 -1.37
CA ALA A 70 -0.87 2.32 -0.74
C ALA A 70 -1.22 2.57 0.74
N ARG A 71 -2.04 1.69 1.31
CA ARG A 71 -2.47 1.72 2.71
C ARG A 71 -1.89 0.54 3.47
N LEU A 72 -1.38 0.79 4.68
CA LEU A 72 -0.81 -0.19 5.60
C LEU A 72 -1.65 -0.20 6.89
N LEU A 73 -2.08 -1.39 7.31
CA LEU A 73 -2.95 -1.60 8.47
C LEU A 73 -2.34 -2.64 9.44
N PRO A 74 -2.26 -2.38 10.75
CA PRO A 74 -1.90 -3.41 11.72
C PRO A 74 -2.98 -4.50 11.80
N THR A 75 -2.62 -5.77 11.59
CA THR A 75 -3.60 -6.89 11.59
C THR A 75 -4.17 -7.22 12.97
N VAL A 76 -3.67 -6.58 14.03
CA VAL A 76 -4.26 -6.65 15.39
C VAL A 76 -5.52 -5.79 15.54
N ARG A 77 -5.87 -5.01 14.52
CA ARG A 77 -7.11 -4.22 14.40
C ARG A 77 -7.95 -4.77 13.23
N ALA A 78 -9.13 -4.20 12.99
CA ALA A 78 -9.94 -4.55 11.82
C ALA A 78 -9.14 -4.33 10.52
N HIS A 79 -9.25 -5.27 9.58
CA HIS A 79 -8.53 -5.22 8.31
C HIS A 79 -9.24 -6.08 7.24
N LEU A 80 -9.05 -5.75 5.95
CA LEU A 80 -9.85 -6.30 4.85
C LEU A 80 -9.75 -7.82 4.74
N MET A 81 -8.57 -8.38 4.97
CA MET A 81 -8.32 -9.81 4.82
C MET A 81 -9.16 -10.65 5.80
N ALA A 82 -9.30 -10.18 7.05
CA ALA A 82 -10.11 -10.84 8.06
C ALA A 82 -11.62 -10.64 7.82
N ASP A 83 -12.01 -9.50 7.26
CA ASP A 83 -13.43 -9.17 7.13
C ASP A 83 -14.04 -9.65 5.80
N LEU A 84 -13.25 -9.69 4.72
CA LEU A 84 -13.75 -9.96 3.36
C LEU A 84 -13.08 -11.15 2.65
N PHE A 85 -11.84 -11.49 3.00
CA PHE A 85 -11.02 -12.44 2.21
C PHE A 85 -10.54 -13.68 2.98
N VAL A 86 -11.26 -14.07 4.03
CA VAL A 86 -10.95 -15.25 4.86
C VAL A 86 -10.82 -16.53 4.01
N ALA A 87 -11.72 -16.71 3.05
CA ALA A 87 -11.72 -17.88 2.18
C ALA A 87 -10.47 -17.94 1.28
N ALA A 88 -9.97 -16.78 0.83
CA ALA A 88 -8.74 -16.71 0.02
C ALA A 88 -7.49 -17.08 0.83
N CYS A 89 -7.56 -17.00 2.16
CA CYS A 89 -6.52 -17.48 3.08
C CYS A 89 -6.67 -18.97 3.46
N GLY A 90 -7.58 -19.71 2.82
CA GLY A 90 -7.87 -21.10 3.21
C GLY A 90 -8.47 -21.22 4.62
N GLY A 91 -9.11 -20.15 5.12
CA GLY A 91 -9.74 -20.12 6.44
C GLY A 91 -8.83 -19.69 7.60
N ASN A 92 -7.52 -19.49 7.38
CA ASN A 92 -6.59 -19.06 8.42
C ASN A 92 -5.93 -17.73 8.03
N VAL A 93 -6.51 -16.62 8.49
CA VAL A 93 -6.01 -15.27 8.21
C VAL A 93 -4.81 -14.96 9.11
N PRO A 94 -3.62 -14.67 8.55
CA PRO A 94 -2.48 -14.26 9.37
C PRO A 94 -2.77 -12.94 10.09
N SER A 95 -2.70 -12.94 11.41
CA SER A 95 -2.83 -11.75 12.24
C SER A 95 -1.82 -11.79 13.39
N GLY A 96 -1.29 -10.63 13.77
CA GLY A 96 -0.34 -10.50 14.88
C GLY A 96 0.36 -9.13 14.92
N PRO A 97 1.04 -8.82 16.03
CA PRO A 97 1.67 -7.51 16.23
C PRO A 97 2.79 -7.19 15.23
N SER A 98 3.45 -8.22 14.67
CA SER A 98 4.47 -8.09 13.63
C SER A 98 3.94 -8.34 12.21
N ILE A 99 2.62 -8.37 12.02
CA ILE A 99 1.96 -8.63 10.73
C ILE A 99 1.08 -7.45 10.35
N TRP A 100 1.32 -6.87 9.18
CA TRP A 100 0.51 -5.78 8.64
C TRP A 100 -0.18 -6.18 7.34
N GLU A 101 -1.33 -5.60 7.05
CA GLU A 101 -2.00 -5.70 5.76
C GLU A 101 -1.61 -4.52 4.86
N VAL A 102 -1.36 -4.78 3.58
CA VAL A 102 -1.23 -3.77 2.52
C VAL A 102 -2.46 -3.83 1.63
N SER A 103 -3.05 -2.67 1.39
CA SER A 103 -4.29 -2.52 0.61
C SER A 103 -4.28 -1.23 -0.18
N ARG A 104 -5.30 -1.04 -1.04
CA ARG A 104 -5.53 0.20 -1.82
C ARG A 104 -4.29 0.67 -2.59
N PHE A 105 -3.56 -0.27 -3.21
CA PHE A 105 -2.52 0.11 -4.17
C PHE A 105 -3.16 0.83 -5.35
N CYS A 106 -2.94 2.15 -5.45
CA CYS A 106 -3.61 3.02 -6.39
C CYS A 106 -2.58 3.85 -7.15
N VAL A 107 -2.52 3.70 -8.48
CA VAL A 107 -1.67 4.53 -9.35
C VAL A 107 -2.53 5.60 -10.00
N SER A 108 -2.06 6.84 -9.95
CA SER A 108 -2.79 8.00 -10.48
C SER A 108 -3.28 7.74 -11.91
N PRO A 109 -4.54 8.08 -12.25
CA PRO A 109 -5.04 7.99 -13.62
C PRO A 109 -4.16 8.73 -14.65
N ARG A 110 -3.44 9.78 -14.21
CA ARG A 110 -2.55 10.59 -15.07
C ARG A 110 -1.27 9.85 -15.51
N VAL A 111 -0.97 8.67 -14.96
CA VAL A 111 0.20 7.87 -15.36
C VAL A 111 -0.19 6.93 -16.51
N ASP A 112 -0.09 7.38 -17.75
CA ASP A 112 -0.59 6.57 -18.90
C ASP A 112 0.34 5.40 -19.28
N SER A 113 1.63 5.50 -18.96
CA SER A 113 2.60 4.48 -19.34
C SER A 113 2.45 3.20 -18.50
N ARG A 114 2.03 2.10 -19.14
CA ARG A 114 2.00 0.76 -18.50
C ARG A 114 3.34 0.39 -17.87
N ARG A 115 4.45 0.70 -18.54
CA ARG A 115 5.81 0.49 -17.99
C ARG A 115 5.99 1.26 -16.70
N ARG A 116 5.63 2.56 -16.68
CA ARG A 116 5.75 3.38 -15.47
C ARG A 116 4.85 2.90 -14.34
N ARG A 117 3.65 2.40 -14.64
CA ARG A 117 2.75 1.81 -13.63
C ARG A 117 3.38 0.58 -12.94
N VAL A 118 4.05 -0.28 -13.71
CA VAL A 118 4.79 -1.44 -13.15
C VAL A 118 6.00 -0.99 -12.33
N GLU A 119 6.76 -0.01 -12.83
CA GLU A 119 7.86 0.59 -12.06
C GLU A 119 7.38 1.16 -10.72
N LEU A 120 6.27 1.92 -10.73
CA LEU A 120 5.64 2.46 -9.51
C LEU A 120 5.17 1.36 -8.56
N LEU A 121 4.59 0.27 -9.08
CA LEU A 121 4.21 -0.86 -8.25
C LEU A 121 5.40 -1.42 -7.47
N TRP A 122 6.51 -1.67 -8.15
CA TRP A 122 7.69 -2.22 -7.53
C TRP A 122 8.42 -1.20 -6.64
N GLU A 123 8.43 0.09 -7.00
CA GLU A 123 8.90 1.18 -6.13
C GLU A 123 8.07 1.24 -4.83
N MET A 124 6.75 1.10 -4.93
CA MET A 124 5.85 1.07 -3.77
C MET A 124 6.04 -0.20 -2.93
N ALA A 125 6.29 -1.36 -3.55
CA ALA A 125 6.67 -2.57 -2.82
C ALA A 125 7.98 -2.37 -2.03
N CYS A 126 8.98 -1.71 -2.63
CA CYS A 126 10.20 -1.29 -1.92
C CYS A 126 9.87 -0.36 -0.75
N GLY A 127 8.96 0.60 -0.95
CA GLY A 127 8.49 1.49 0.12
C GLY A 127 7.77 0.77 1.26
N VAL A 128 6.95 -0.24 0.94
CA VAL A 128 6.30 -1.12 1.92
C VAL A 128 7.36 -1.87 2.72
N MET A 129 8.36 -2.46 2.08
CA MET A 129 9.43 -3.19 2.78
C MET A 129 10.27 -2.28 3.69
N GLU A 130 10.65 -1.10 3.21
CA GLU A 130 11.36 -0.10 4.02
C GLU A 130 10.55 0.29 5.25
N THR A 131 9.28 0.61 5.06
CA THR A 131 8.37 1.00 6.14
C THR A 131 8.17 -0.15 7.12
N ALA A 132 7.89 -1.36 6.63
CA ALA A 132 7.70 -2.53 7.46
C ALA A 132 8.93 -2.83 8.34
N LEU A 133 10.15 -2.76 7.77
CA LEU A 133 11.38 -2.91 8.53
C LEU A 133 11.56 -1.83 9.61
N LEU A 134 11.22 -0.57 9.32
CA LEU A 134 11.30 0.53 10.30
C LEU A 134 10.38 0.30 11.50
N TYR A 135 9.22 -0.34 11.29
CA TYR A 135 8.23 -0.61 12.33
C TYR A 135 8.38 -1.99 12.97
N GLY A 136 9.42 -2.77 12.62
CA GLY A 136 9.62 -4.12 13.16
C GLY A 136 8.58 -5.15 12.69
N VAL A 137 7.95 -4.91 11.54
CA VAL A 137 7.01 -5.83 10.90
C VAL A 137 7.79 -6.92 10.19
N GLU A 138 7.42 -8.17 10.43
CA GLU A 138 8.09 -9.36 9.88
C GLU A 138 7.37 -9.91 8.64
N LYS A 139 6.09 -9.56 8.48
CA LYS A 139 5.26 -10.05 7.39
C LYS A 139 4.24 -9.02 6.97
N VAL A 140 4.01 -8.91 5.66
CA VAL A 140 2.87 -8.19 5.13
C VAL A 140 1.92 -9.13 4.39
N THR A 141 0.62 -8.91 4.52
CA THR A 141 -0.42 -9.62 3.79
C THR A 141 -1.14 -8.69 2.83
N PHE A 142 -1.54 -9.17 1.66
CA PHE A 142 -2.33 -8.39 0.70
C PHE A 142 -3.12 -9.30 -0.21
N VAL A 143 -4.19 -8.77 -0.79
CA VAL A 143 -4.94 -9.45 -1.84
C VAL A 143 -4.50 -8.87 -3.18
N ALA A 144 -4.17 -9.76 -4.12
CA ALA A 144 -3.81 -9.38 -5.47
C ALA A 144 -4.79 -10.00 -6.47
N ASN A 145 -5.23 -9.19 -7.42
CA ASN A 145 -6.04 -9.68 -8.53
C ASN A 145 -5.19 -10.41 -9.58
N ALA A 146 -5.83 -10.95 -10.63
CA ALA A 146 -5.13 -11.71 -11.67
C ALA A 146 -3.99 -10.92 -12.36
N ALA A 147 -4.17 -9.61 -12.54
CA ALA A 147 -3.18 -8.74 -13.16
C ALA A 147 -2.00 -8.42 -12.22
N LEU A 148 -2.29 -8.18 -10.93
CA LEU A 148 -1.30 -7.77 -9.94
C LEU A 148 -0.47 -8.95 -9.41
N LEU A 149 -1.08 -10.12 -9.25
CA LEU A 149 -0.47 -11.31 -8.66
C LEU A 149 0.90 -11.67 -9.29
N PRO A 150 1.05 -11.85 -10.62
CA PRO A 150 2.34 -12.20 -11.19
C PRO A 150 3.41 -11.13 -10.95
N LEU A 151 3.03 -9.85 -10.97
CA LEU A 151 3.96 -8.75 -10.74
C LEU A 151 4.43 -8.68 -9.29
N ALA A 152 3.52 -8.92 -8.34
CA ALA A 152 3.82 -8.96 -6.92
C ALA A 152 4.73 -10.15 -6.57
N MET A 153 4.50 -11.32 -7.17
CA MET A 153 5.35 -12.51 -6.96
C MET A 153 6.76 -12.33 -7.55
N GLN A 154 6.95 -11.41 -8.49
CA GLN A 154 8.23 -11.18 -9.18
C GLN A 154 9.03 -9.98 -8.65
N CYS A 155 8.54 -9.22 -7.67
CA CYS A 155 9.20 -7.98 -7.25
C CYS A 155 10.46 -8.18 -6.38
N GLY A 156 10.84 -9.43 -6.09
CA GLY A 156 12.10 -9.79 -5.42
C GLY A 156 11.99 -10.08 -3.93
N TRP A 157 10.85 -9.80 -3.29
CA TRP A 157 10.58 -10.25 -1.92
C TRP A 157 10.18 -11.74 -1.86
N SER A 158 10.21 -12.33 -0.68
CA SER A 158 9.75 -13.71 -0.48
C SER A 158 8.24 -13.70 -0.27
N ALA A 159 7.48 -13.89 -1.35
CA ALA A 159 6.02 -13.95 -1.32
C ALA A 159 5.49 -15.36 -1.56
N VAL A 160 4.40 -15.71 -0.87
CA VAL A 160 3.70 -16.99 -0.98
C VAL A 160 2.19 -16.76 -0.99
N ARG A 161 1.46 -17.58 -1.76
CA ARG A 161 0.00 -17.60 -1.71
C ARG A 161 -0.43 -18.19 -0.36
N LEU A 162 -1.43 -17.59 0.26
CA LEU A 162 -1.99 -18.06 1.54
C LEU A 162 -3.06 -19.13 1.35
N GLY A 163 -3.70 -19.18 0.19
CA GLY A 163 -4.76 -20.12 -0.12
C GLY A 163 -5.12 -20.13 -1.61
N PRO A 164 -6.34 -20.57 -1.95
CA PRO A 164 -6.78 -20.65 -3.33
C PRO A 164 -6.98 -19.26 -3.95
N THR A 165 -6.91 -19.22 -5.28
CA THR A 165 -7.42 -18.11 -6.06
C THR A 165 -8.94 -18.26 -6.14
N LEU A 166 -9.68 -17.19 -5.83
CA LEU A 166 -11.13 -17.18 -5.79
C LEU A 166 -11.70 -16.17 -6.79
N PRO A 167 -12.87 -16.44 -7.39
CA PRO A 167 -13.55 -15.46 -8.23
C PRO A 167 -14.03 -14.26 -7.39
N ASP A 168 -13.96 -13.06 -7.97
CA ASP A 168 -14.45 -11.81 -7.40
C ASP A 168 -15.03 -10.92 -8.51
N GLY A 169 -16.35 -10.99 -8.72
CA GLY A 169 -17.01 -10.38 -9.87
C GLY A 169 -16.50 -10.97 -11.19
N ASP A 170 -15.97 -10.10 -12.06
CA ASP A 170 -15.37 -10.46 -13.35
C ASP A 170 -13.83 -10.67 -13.26
N ASP A 171 -13.26 -10.67 -12.06
CA ASP A 171 -11.82 -10.86 -11.80
C ASP A 171 -11.60 -12.07 -10.86
N GLU A 172 -10.34 -12.32 -10.52
CA GLU A 172 -9.93 -13.33 -9.55
C GLU A 172 -9.01 -12.73 -8.51
N MET A 173 -9.18 -13.10 -7.25
CA MET A 173 -8.41 -12.59 -6.11
C MET A 173 -7.62 -13.71 -5.45
N THR A 174 -6.37 -13.41 -5.09
CA THR A 174 -5.49 -14.33 -4.36
C THR A 174 -4.89 -13.62 -3.15
N ALA A 175 -5.06 -14.21 -1.97
CA ALA A 175 -4.39 -13.73 -0.76
C ALA A 175 -2.92 -14.16 -0.77
N VAL A 176 -2.03 -13.21 -0.47
CA VAL A 176 -0.58 -13.39 -0.49
C VAL A 176 0.01 -12.87 0.82
N ALA A 177 1.04 -13.55 1.31
CA ALA A 177 1.91 -13.05 2.35
C ALA A 177 3.32 -12.88 1.81
N ALA A 178 3.98 -11.78 2.17
CA ALA A 178 5.38 -11.54 1.91
C ALA A 178 6.17 -11.39 3.20
N SER A 179 7.29 -12.10 3.31
CA SER A 179 8.24 -11.96 4.41
C SER A 179 9.03 -10.67 4.26
N ILE A 180 9.15 -9.93 5.36
CA ILE A 180 9.89 -8.67 5.43
C ILE A 180 11.27 -8.96 6.00
N THR A 181 12.28 -8.93 5.13
CA THR A 181 13.67 -9.15 5.51
C THR A 181 14.60 -8.13 4.85
N PRO A 182 15.75 -7.79 5.47
CA PRO A 182 16.77 -6.98 4.83
C PRO A 182 17.24 -7.55 3.49
N GLU A 183 17.32 -8.88 3.36
CA GLU A 183 17.69 -9.59 2.14
C GLU A 183 16.67 -9.34 1.03
N GLY A 184 15.38 -9.47 1.34
CA GLY A 184 14.30 -9.21 0.39
C GLY A 184 14.30 -7.75 -0.07
N LEU A 185 14.52 -6.80 0.85
CA LEU A 185 14.64 -5.38 0.48
C LEU A 185 15.82 -5.15 -0.47
N ARG A 186 16.98 -5.77 -0.22
CA ARG A 186 18.14 -5.67 -1.13
C ARG A 186 17.84 -6.26 -2.51
N ALA A 187 17.14 -7.39 -2.59
CA ALA A 187 16.75 -8.00 -3.84
C ALA A 187 15.78 -7.12 -4.64
N THR A 188 14.74 -6.59 -3.99
CA THR A 188 13.80 -5.65 -4.62
C THR A 188 14.48 -4.38 -5.11
N ARG A 189 15.38 -3.80 -4.31
CA ARG A 189 16.19 -2.64 -4.71
C ARG A 189 17.07 -2.93 -5.92
N SER A 190 17.79 -4.06 -5.92
CA SER A 190 18.66 -4.46 -7.02
C SER A 190 17.89 -4.63 -8.33
N ARG A 191 16.67 -5.17 -8.29
CA ARG A 191 15.81 -5.32 -9.46
C ARG A 191 15.41 -3.99 -10.08
N LEU A 192 15.26 -2.96 -9.25
CA LEU A 192 14.80 -1.63 -9.65
C LEU A 192 15.91 -0.63 -9.92
N GLY A 193 17.18 -1.00 -9.69
CA GLY A 193 18.29 -0.05 -9.71
C GLY A 193 18.16 1.04 -8.63
N ILE A 194 17.52 0.72 -7.50
CA ILE A 194 17.37 1.64 -6.37
C ILE A 194 18.59 1.52 -5.47
N HIS A 195 19.33 2.62 -5.30
CA HIS A 195 20.59 2.63 -4.55
C HIS A 195 20.46 3.18 -3.12
N GLY A 196 19.28 3.63 -2.71
CA GLY A 196 19.05 4.20 -1.38
C GLY A 196 17.58 4.18 -0.96
N PRO A 197 17.26 4.70 0.23
CA PRO A 197 15.90 4.73 0.72
C PRO A 197 14.96 5.51 -0.21
N VAL A 198 13.83 4.90 -0.57
CA VAL A 198 12.75 5.57 -1.32
C VAL A 198 11.77 6.27 -0.41
N THR A 199 11.66 5.82 0.83
CA THR A 199 10.75 6.36 1.85
C THR A 199 11.32 7.57 2.57
N ARG A 200 10.42 8.46 3.00
CA ARG A 200 10.71 9.61 3.87
C ARG A 200 9.62 9.70 4.92
N PHE A 201 10.00 9.98 6.15
CA PHE A 201 9.09 10.28 7.25
C PHE A 201 9.33 11.71 7.74
N PRO A 202 8.60 12.70 7.17
CA PRO A 202 8.75 14.09 7.59
C PRO A 202 8.08 14.29 8.95
N LEU A 203 8.82 14.89 9.88
CA LEU A 203 8.32 15.28 11.18
C LEU A 203 7.94 16.77 11.18
N PRO A 204 6.97 17.18 12.03
CA PRO A 204 6.74 18.60 12.29
C PRO A 204 8.03 19.28 12.73
N ALA A 205 8.25 20.52 12.29
CA ALA A 205 9.39 21.29 12.77
C ALA A 205 9.29 21.43 14.29
N VAL A 206 10.25 20.83 15.01
CA VAL A 206 10.35 20.98 16.46
C VAL A 206 10.76 22.43 16.72
N LYS A 207 9.83 23.24 17.26
CA LYS A 207 10.21 24.52 17.84
C LYS A 207 11.02 24.21 19.11
N ILE A 208 12.34 24.24 18.99
CA ILE A 208 13.20 24.26 20.17
C ILE A 208 12.96 25.61 20.84
N ALA A 209 12.29 25.60 21.99
CA ALA A 209 12.18 26.79 22.82
C ALA A 209 13.61 27.18 23.24
N ALA A 210 14.01 28.39 22.87
CA ALA A 210 15.27 29.01 23.30
C ALA A 210 15.21 29.42 24.77
#